data_AF-R6AGU8-F1
#
_entry.id   AF-R6AGU8-F1
#
_cell.length_a   1.000
_cell.length_b   1.000
_cell.length_c   1.000
_cell.angle_alpha   90.00
_cell.angle_beta   90.00
_cell.angle_gamma   90.00
#
_symmetry.space_group_name_H-M   'P 1'
#
loop_
_entity.id
_entity.type
_entity.pdbx_description
1 polymer ?
#
loop_
_entity_poly.entity_id
_entity_poly.type
_entity_poly.pdbx_seq_one_letter_code
_entity_poly.pdbx_strand_id
1 'polypeptide(L)'
;MAKNDYSVIVCIILSYMYECLKTGKQVKLELMNPEALKLCDNYWMYIIRHLVKDGYIEGVLCTHTKEGYSFTFDDINITPKGIEYLQENSYMQKAKETVRSLANFTSLTSALVKMGLTVAKL
;
A
#
# COMPACT_ATOMS: atom_id res chain seq x y z
N MET A 1 9.13 -3.40 13.95
CA MET A 1 8.92 -2.39 12.89
C MET A 1 7.91 -1.40 13.40
N ALA A 2 8.08 -0.11 13.12
CA ALA A 2 7.13 0.93 13.48
C ALA A 2 5.98 1.01 12.47
N LYS A 3 4.85 1.57 12.88
CA LYS A 3 3.65 1.73 12.03
C LYS A 3 3.93 2.46 10.71
N ASN A 4 4.86 3.41 10.73
CA ASN A 4 5.23 4.25 9.60
C ASN A 4 6.50 3.78 8.88
N ASP A 5 7.04 2.60 9.21
CA ASP A 5 8.16 2.03 8.47
C ASP A 5 7.74 1.72 7.02
N TYR A 6 8.68 1.90 6.09
CA TYR A 6 8.45 1.75 4.64
C TYR A 6 7.78 0.43 4.31
N SER A 7 8.35 -0.67 4.80
CA SER A 7 7.86 -2.01 4.55
C SER A 7 6.47 -2.27 5.15
N VAL A 8 6.11 -1.63 6.26
CA VAL A 8 4.77 -1.74 6.85
C VAL A 8 3.75 -1.03 5.97
N ILE A 9 4.05 0.16 5.48
CA ILE A 9 3.16 0.90 4.58
C ILE A 9 3.01 0.19 3.23
N VAL A 10 4.11 -0.26 2.64
CA VAL A 10 4.09 -1.06 1.39
C VAL A 10 3.23 -2.31 1.57
N CYS A 11 3.40 -3.02 2.68
CA CYS A 11 2.59 -4.20 2.99
C CYS A 11 1.09 -3.86 3.04
N ILE A 12 0.70 -2.74 3.66
CA ILE A 12 -0.71 -2.30 3.73
C ILE A 12 -1.25 -1.99 2.33
N ILE A 13 -0.53 -1.20 1.54
CA ILE A 13 -0.95 -0.80 0.19
C ILE A 13 -1.12 -2.03 -0.71
N LEU A 14 -0.10 -2.89 -0.80
CA LEU A 14 -0.16 -4.06 -1.67
C LEU A 14 -1.22 -5.07 -1.20
N SER A 15 -1.40 -5.26 0.12
CA SER A 15 -2.47 -6.12 0.64
C SER A 15 -3.85 -5.58 0.28
N TYR A 16 -4.05 -4.27 0.39
CA TYR A 16 -5.31 -3.63 0.01
C TYR A 16 -5.61 -3.82 -1.49
N MET A 17 -4.64 -3.52 -2.35
CA MET A 17 -4.80 -3.69 -3.81
C MET A 17 -5.04 -5.14 -4.18
N TYR A 18 -4.38 -6.09 -3.51
CA TYR A 18 -4.59 -7.52 -3.75
C TYR A 18 -5.97 -8.00 -3.32
N GLU A 19 -6.51 -7.51 -2.18
CA GLU A 19 -7.89 -7.80 -1.80
C GLU A 19 -8.90 -7.18 -2.78
N CYS A 20 -8.66 -5.97 -3.26
CA CYS A 20 -9.45 -5.35 -4.33
C CYS A 20 -9.49 -6.25 -5.57
N LEU A 21 -8.32 -6.68 -6.05
CA LEU A 21 -8.19 -7.58 -7.20
C LEU A 21 -8.95 -8.91 -6.99
N LYS A 22 -8.75 -9.58 -5.85
CA LYS A 22 -9.42 -10.85 -5.53
C LYS A 22 -10.94 -10.74 -5.43
N THR A 23 -11.45 -9.57 -5.07
CA THR A 23 -12.88 -9.33 -4.87
C THR A 23 -13.55 -8.62 -6.05
N GLY A 24 -12.82 -8.34 -7.13
CA GLY A 24 -13.31 -7.62 -8.30
C GLY A 24 -13.69 -6.16 -8.02
N LYS A 25 -13.13 -5.55 -6.96
CA LYS A 25 -13.38 -4.16 -6.60
C LYS A 25 -12.29 -3.25 -7.16
N GLN A 26 -12.66 -2.07 -7.60
CA GLN A 26 -11.70 -1.03 -7.96
C GLN A 26 -10.94 -0.51 -6.72
N VAL A 27 -9.68 -0.13 -6.93
CA VAL A 27 -8.83 0.49 -5.91
C VAL A 27 -9.30 1.92 -5.67
N LYS A 28 -9.56 2.25 -4.41
CA LYS A 28 -9.96 3.60 -3.98
C LYS A 28 -8.74 4.37 -3.46
N LEU A 29 -8.27 5.34 -4.23
CA LEU A 29 -7.09 6.15 -3.89
C LEU A 29 -7.22 6.86 -2.54
N GLU A 30 -8.43 7.30 -2.18
CA GLU A 30 -8.76 7.96 -0.90
C GLU A 30 -8.41 7.13 0.33
N LEU A 31 -8.38 5.80 0.22
CA LEU A 31 -8.05 4.91 1.33
C LEU A 31 -6.56 4.74 1.52
N MET A 32 -5.77 4.98 0.49
CA MET A 32 -4.32 4.82 0.51
C MET A 32 -3.58 6.15 0.35
N ASN A 33 -4.25 7.30 0.50
CA ASN A 33 -3.63 8.62 0.41
C ASN A 33 -2.81 8.93 1.70
N PRO A 34 -1.99 10.01 1.70
CA PRO A 34 -1.15 10.36 2.85
C PRO A 34 -1.95 10.54 4.14
N GLU A 35 -3.12 11.19 4.08
CA GLU A 35 -3.98 11.43 5.25
C GLU A 35 -4.51 10.13 5.86
N ALA A 36 -5.07 9.24 5.03
CA ALA A 36 -5.62 7.96 5.46
C ALA A 36 -4.56 7.06 6.11
N LEU A 37 -3.33 7.10 5.57
CA LEU A 37 -2.19 6.35 6.10
C LEU A 37 -1.45 7.08 7.23
N LYS A 38 -1.81 8.34 7.52
CA LYS A 38 -1.14 9.23 8.49
C LYS A 38 0.35 9.40 8.19
N LEU A 39 0.68 9.70 6.94
CA LEU A 39 2.04 9.91 6.43
C LEU A 39 2.22 11.34 5.95
N CYS A 40 3.47 11.80 5.87
CA CYS A 40 3.77 13.01 5.14
C CYS A 40 3.74 12.76 3.62
N ASP A 41 3.33 13.77 2.86
CA ASP A 41 3.12 13.66 1.41
C ASP A 41 4.38 13.19 0.68
N ASN A 42 5.53 13.80 0.96
CA ASN A 42 6.81 13.44 0.34
C ASN A 42 7.18 11.97 0.54
N TYR A 43 6.86 11.41 1.71
CA TYR A 43 7.16 10.01 2.00
C TYR A 43 6.20 9.07 1.27
N TRP A 44 4.92 9.42 1.23
CA TRP A 44 3.94 8.67 0.44
C TRP A 44 4.27 8.69 -1.05
N MET A 45 4.61 9.85 -1.61
CA MET A 45 5.05 10.00 -2.99
C MET A 45 6.29 9.16 -3.28
N TYR A 46 7.26 9.14 -2.35
CA TYR A 46 8.43 8.27 -2.46
C TYR A 46 8.03 6.80 -2.54
N ILE A 47 7.11 6.32 -1.70
CA ILE A 47 6.63 4.94 -1.71
C ILE A 47 5.96 4.60 -3.04
N ILE A 48 4.94 5.35 -3.45
CA ILE A 48 4.20 5.08 -4.70
C ILE A 48 5.14 5.08 -5.90
N ARG A 49 6.05 6.06 -5.99
CA ARG A 49 7.03 6.12 -7.09
C ARG A 49 7.89 4.86 -7.20
N HIS A 50 8.34 4.30 -6.08
CA HIS A 50 9.15 3.09 -6.10
C HIS A 50 8.32 1.84 -6.38
N LEU A 51 7.08 1.76 -5.88
CA LEU A 51 6.18 0.67 -6.25
C LEU A 51 5.94 0.61 -7.76
N VAL A 52 5.75 1.77 -8.41
CA VAL A 52 5.61 1.87 -9.87
C VAL A 52 6.92 1.54 -10.56
N LYS A 53 8.03 2.18 -10.16
CA LYS A 53 9.34 2.01 -10.79
C LYS A 53 9.82 0.55 -10.76
N ASP A 54 9.57 -0.14 -9.65
CA ASP A 54 9.98 -1.54 -9.48
C ASP A 54 8.95 -2.52 -10.08
N GLY A 55 7.84 -2.02 -10.62
CA GLY A 55 6.81 -2.80 -11.29
C GLY A 55 5.94 -3.63 -10.34
N TYR A 56 5.81 -3.21 -9.07
CA TYR A 56 4.90 -3.86 -8.11
C TYR A 56 3.46 -3.40 -8.27
N ILE A 57 3.26 -2.19 -8.78
CA ILE A 57 1.94 -1.65 -9.16
C ILE A 57 2.00 -1.05 -10.56
N GLU A 58 0.84 -1.01 -11.22
CA GLU A 58 0.64 -0.46 -12.56
C GLU A 58 -0.55 0.51 -12.57
N GLY A 59 -0.80 1.15 -13.72
CA GLY A 59 -1.88 2.14 -13.84
C GLY A 59 -1.56 3.48 -13.18
N VAL A 60 -0.27 3.84 -13.11
CA VAL A 60 0.19 5.14 -12.58
C VAL A 60 1.24 5.74 -13.50
N LEU A 61 0.98 6.95 -13.99
CA LEU A 61 1.96 7.77 -14.68
C LEU A 61 2.65 8.70 -13.68
N CYS A 62 3.94 8.48 -13.47
CA CYS A 62 4.79 9.31 -12.60
C CYS A 62 5.55 10.34 -13.45
N THR A 63 5.26 11.62 -13.31
CA THR A 63 5.96 12.69 -14.03
C THR A 63 6.77 13.54 -13.05
N HIS A 64 8.03 13.83 -13.39
CA HIS A 64 8.85 14.75 -12.63
C HIS A 64 8.73 16.16 -13.22
N THR A 65 8.31 17.12 -12.41
CA THR A 65 8.13 18.53 -12.76
C THR A 65 9.09 19.40 -11.95
N LYS A 66 9.11 20.71 -12.22
CA LYS A 66 9.92 21.67 -11.42
C LYS A 66 9.48 21.76 -9.96
N GLU A 67 8.24 21.36 -9.66
CA GLU A 67 7.64 21.43 -8.33
C GLU A 67 7.68 20.08 -7.58
N GLY A 68 8.23 19.03 -8.20
CA GLY A 68 8.33 17.70 -7.61
C GLY A 68 7.74 16.61 -8.50
N TYR A 69 7.21 15.55 -7.91
CA TYR A 69 6.53 14.48 -8.67
C TYR A 69 5.03 14.74 -8.76
N SER A 70 4.45 14.56 -9.94
CA SER A 70 3.01 14.47 -10.14
C SER A 70 2.62 13.03 -10.53
N PHE A 71 1.44 12.61 -10.09
CA PHE A 71 0.90 11.28 -10.36
C PHE A 71 -0.44 11.41 -11.07
N THR A 72 -0.58 10.70 -12.19
CA THR A 72 -1.87 10.47 -12.84
C THR A 72 -2.21 9.00 -12.68
N PHE A 73 -3.39 8.71 -12.16
CA PHE A 73 -3.84 7.35 -11.89
C PHE A 73 -4.88 6.95 -12.94
N ASP A 74 -4.66 5.81 -13.58
CA ASP A 74 -5.54 5.22 -14.58
C ASP A 74 -5.56 3.70 -14.39
N ASP A 75 -6.72 3.16 -13.98
CA ASP A 75 -6.90 1.75 -13.63
C ASP A 75 -5.78 1.16 -12.75
N ILE A 76 -5.45 1.84 -11.64
CA ILE A 76 -4.36 1.43 -10.76
C ILE A 76 -4.58 0.01 -10.20
N ASN A 77 -3.57 -0.85 -10.33
CA ASN A 77 -3.64 -2.23 -9.86
C ASN A 77 -2.30 -2.78 -9.37
N ILE A 78 -2.35 -3.85 -8.59
CA ILE A 78 -1.16 -4.62 -8.20
C ILE A 78 -0.78 -5.58 -9.32
N THR A 79 0.52 -5.70 -9.61
CA THR A 79 1.01 -6.62 -10.64
C THR A 79 1.27 -8.02 -10.05
N PRO A 80 1.42 -9.07 -10.88
CA PRO A 80 1.88 -10.37 -10.41
C PRO A 80 3.20 -10.30 -9.62
N LYS A 81 4.13 -9.43 -10.03
CA LYS A 81 5.39 -9.19 -9.32
C LYS A 81 5.16 -8.56 -7.94
N GLY A 82 4.20 -7.64 -7.83
CA GLY A 82 3.79 -7.07 -6.55
C GLY A 82 3.19 -8.11 -5.61
N ILE A 83 2.38 -9.04 -6.14
CA ILE A 83 1.80 -10.15 -5.40
C ILE A 83 2.91 -11.09 -4.89
N GLU A 84 3.82 -11.51 -5.77
CA GLU A 84 4.96 -12.35 -5.39
C GLU A 84 5.82 -11.68 -4.32
N TYR A 85 6.15 -10.39 -4.49
CA TYR A 85 6.88 -9.64 -3.47
C TYR A 85 6.14 -9.60 -2.13
N LEU A 86 4.83 -9.38 -2.14
CA LEU A 86 4.01 -9.39 -0.94
C LEU A 86 3.97 -10.78 -0.26
N GLN A 87 3.99 -11.87 -1.02
CA GLN A 87 3.82 -13.24 -0.53
C GLN A 87 5.14 -13.94 -0.18
N GLU A 88 6.21 -13.73 -0.92
CA GLU A 88 7.43 -14.53 -0.79
C GLU A 88 8.58 -13.75 -0.12
N ASN A 89 8.52 -12.42 -0.06
CA ASN A 89 9.59 -11.64 0.54
C ASN A 89 9.61 -11.73 2.08
N SER A 90 10.74 -12.13 2.65
CA SER A 90 10.90 -12.30 4.09
C SER A 90 10.71 -11.01 4.91
N TYR A 91 11.03 -9.84 4.35
CA TYR A 91 10.73 -8.55 4.99
C TYR A 91 9.24 -8.22 4.92
N MET A 92 8.53 -8.58 3.84
CA MET A 92 7.07 -8.42 3.76
C MET A 92 6.34 -9.34 4.73
N GLN A 93 6.83 -10.55 4.97
CA GLN A 93 6.26 -11.43 5.99
C GLN A 93 6.36 -10.83 7.40
N LYS A 94 7.52 -10.28 7.77
CA LYS A 94 7.70 -9.53 9.03
C LYS A 94 6.80 -8.28 9.10
N ALA A 95 6.62 -7.60 7.97
CA ALA A 95 5.71 -6.47 7.89
C ALA A 95 4.25 -6.90 8.13
N LYS A 96 3.77 -8.00 7.53
CA LYS A 96 2.42 -8.55 7.77
C LYS A 96 2.20 -8.88 9.24
N GLU A 97 3.15 -9.56 9.88
CA GLU A 97 3.10 -9.83 11.31
C GLU A 97 3.00 -8.55 12.14
N THR A 98 3.78 -7.53 11.77
CA THR A 98 3.71 -6.21 12.41
C THR A 98 2.33 -5.57 12.22
N VAL A 99 1.76 -5.59 11.01
CA VAL A 99 0.43 -5.03 10.74
C VAL A 99 -0.64 -5.77 11.55
N ARG A 100 -0.60 -7.11 11.59
CA ARG A 100 -1.52 -7.94 12.40
C ARG A 100 -1.42 -7.58 13.89
N SER A 101 -0.20 -7.48 14.41
CA SER A 101 0.04 -7.10 15.81
C SER A 101 -0.53 -5.70 16.09
N LEU A 102 -0.20 -4.70 15.28
CA LEU A 102 -0.69 -3.33 15.45
C LEU A 102 -2.23 -3.22 15.33
N ALA A 103 -2.85 -4.02 14.47
CA ALA A 103 -4.30 -4.07 14.33
C ALA A 103 -4.99 -4.57 15.62
N ASN A 104 -4.36 -5.45 16.38
CA ASN A 104 -4.94 -5.96 17.63
C ASN A 104 -4.92 -4.92 18.77
N PHE A 105 -4.11 -3.86 18.66
CA PHE A 105 -3.85 -2.94 19.78
C PHE A 105 -4.11 -1.44 19.47
N THR A 106 -4.47 -1.04 18.23
CA THR A 106 -4.44 0.39 17.86
C THR A 106 -5.51 0.91 16.89
N SER A 107 -5.49 2.24 16.67
CA SER A 107 -6.26 3.05 15.70
C SER A 107 -6.05 2.72 14.22
N LEU A 108 -5.17 1.77 13.87
CA LEU A 108 -5.02 1.25 12.51
C LEU A 108 -6.23 0.42 12.04
N THR A 109 -6.97 -0.15 13.00
CA THR A 109 -8.17 -0.97 12.74
C THR A 109 -9.17 -0.27 11.85
N SER A 110 -9.48 1.00 12.09
CA SER A 110 -10.46 1.73 11.28
C SER A 110 -10.03 1.92 9.82
N ALA A 111 -8.73 2.15 9.57
CA ALA A 111 -8.19 2.24 8.21
C ALA A 111 -8.23 0.88 7.50
N LEU A 112 -7.79 -0.19 8.16
CA LEU A 112 -7.81 -1.55 7.61
C LEU A 112 -9.23 -2.03 7.31
N VAL A 113 -10.19 -1.75 8.20
CA VAL A 113 -11.61 -2.08 7.99
C VAL A 113 -12.17 -1.35 6.77
N LYS A 114 -11.87 -0.06 6.59
CA LYS A 114 -12.28 0.69 5.38
C LYS A 114 -11.70 0.09 4.10
N MET A 115 -10.47 -0.42 4.17
CA MET A 115 -9.81 -1.16 3.08
C MET A 115 -10.36 -2.58 2.87
N GLY A 116 -11.26 -3.07 3.72
CA GLY A 116 -11.75 -4.45 3.67
C GLY A 116 -10.73 -5.51 4.11
N LEU A 117 -9.64 -5.07 4.75
CA LEU A 117 -8.60 -5.92 5.33
C LEU A 117 -9.03 -6.37 6.72
N THR A 118 -8.94 -7.66 7.00
CA THR A 118 -9.12 -8.22 8.35
C THR A 118 -7.81 -8.83 8.82
N VAL A 119 -7.61 -8.95 10.14
CA VAL A 119 -6.40 -9.56 10.72
C VAL A 119 -6.19 -11.00 10.21
N ALA A 120 -7.28 -11.71 9.89
CA ALA A 120 -7.23 -13.06 9.32
C ALA A 120 -6.84 -13.10 7.83
N LYS A 121 -6.95 -11.98 7.10
CA LYS A 121 -6.65 -11.87 5.66
C LYS A 121 -5.26 -11.29 5.38
N LEU A 122 -4.74 -10.46 6.29
CA LEU A 122 -3.34 -10.06 6.35
C LEU A 122 -2.49 -11.24 6.74
#